data_AF-A0A6J4I1U2-F1
#
_entry.id   AF-A0A6J4I1U2-F1
#
_cell.length_a   1.000
_cell.length_b   1.000
_cell.length_c   1.000
_cell.angle_alpha   90.00
_cell.angle_beta   90.00
_cell.angle_gamma   90.00
#
_symmetry.space_group_name_H-M   'P 1'
#
loop_
_entity.id
_entity.type
_entity.pdbx_description
1 polymer ?
#
loop_
_entity_poly.entity_id
_entity_poly.type
_entity_poly.pdbx_seq_one_letter_code
_entity_poly.pdbx_strand_id
1 'polypeptide(L)'
;MLPLFSSFTLTLAQFTVPTLPPLPPLQEVVVQPQEVRPLPGKLDTVPVFNSNSPEVIQTEGILLSSFPSTGKAVPGAHLNWPFVGRFDLFAHHIGRAINPEGTRPLHLGVIVYNPGNRPATLDILQAVSYVTNPDAPFIDLPPYADNATGKVYAGPGSRLTNDIIRGVHQKTFPSQIVIPPRQSKMLFNLPMVIGNTRSTLMRLRSNQPVYLASLAMSGQLTGEIEYDPEDFLSLLAFPPPSYRAPTLEEWQKLLVRGNLAGSRDRIPTPLNQTNTDIVYGRVAGVAQGSEWRAEVVDRPGARELSIPKQGQAFSYPLSTINMVTLGTGQVQSAPMLARYPDTAYRAHGNYGILYSLTLPLLNNTLEPQTVTLAIQTPIKRENQRNELHFLEPPDQQVFFRGTVQLSYKDEKGVPRTQYVHLAQRRGEQGKPLVTLNMPPGDRRLVKVDFLYPPDSLPPQALTVRTMERSPL
;
A
#
# COMPACT_ATOMS: atom_id res chain seq x y z
N MET A 1 -18.48 44.96 -65.49
CA MET A 1 -19.34 44.64 -64.32
C MET A 1 -19.59 43.13 -64.33
N LEU A 2 -19.47 42.49 -63.16
CA LEU A 2 -19.59 41.05 -62.85
C LEU A 2 -20.83 40.34 -63.47
N PRO A 3 -20.85 38.99 -63.65
CA PRO A 3 -20.57 38.05 -62.55
C PRO A 3 -19.73 36.78 -62.82
N LEU A 4 -19.24 36.30 -61.67
CA LEU A 4 -18.58 35.04 -61.37
C LEU A 4 -19.47 33.81 -61.63
N PHE A 5 -18.88 32.73 -62.10
CA PHE A 5 -19.34 31.36 -61.80
C PHE A 5 -18.15 30.53 -61.33
N SER A 6 -18.18 30.16 -60.04
CA SER A 6 -17.24 29.22 -59.40
C SER A 6 -17.66 27.79 -59.72
N SER A 7 -16.74 27.02 -60.30
CA SER A 7 -16.86 25.58 -60.46
C SER A 7 -16.40 24.89 -59.17
N PHE A 8 -17.35 24.36 -58.39
CA PHE A 8 -17.05 23.50 -57.24
C PHE A 8 -16.82 22.06 -57.73
N THR A 9 -15.57 21.59 -57.67
CA THR A 9 -15.21 20.17 -57.75
C THR A 9 -15.44 19.53 -56.38
N LEU A 10 -16.41 18.62 -56.30
CA LEU A 10 -16.63 17.76 -55.13
C LEU A 10 -15.54 16.69 -55.06
N THR A 11 -14.58 16.86 -54.15
CA THR A 11 -13.69 15.81 -53.69
C THR A 11 -14.46 14.89 -52.73
N LEU A 12 -14.73 13.65 -53.16
CA LEU A 12 -15.26 12.59 -52.31
C LEU A 12 -14.22 12.25 -51.23
N ALA A 13 -14.47 12.69 -50.01
CA ALA A 13 -13.73 12.27 -48.82
C ALA A 13 -13.93 10.76 -48.62
N GLN A 14 -12.86 9.97 -48.70
CA GLN A 14 -12.87 8.57 -48.32
C GLN A 14 -13.01 8.49 -46.80
N PHE A 15 -14.20 8.11 -46.32
CA PHE A 15 -14.42 7.77 -44.93
C PHE A 15 -13.69 6.46 -44.62
N THR A 16 -12.59 6.53 -43.86
CA THR A 16 -12.03 5.34 -43.20
C THR A 16 -13.04 4.86 -42.18
N VAL A 17 -13.63 3.68 -42.40
CA VAL A 17 -14.50 3.03 -41.43
C VAL A 17 -13.69 2.81 -40.15
N PRO A 18 -14.11 3.34 -38.99
CA PRO A 18 -13.45 3.05 -37.74
C PRO A 18 -13.51 1.54 -37.49
N THR A 19 -12.36 0.89 -37.42
CA THR A 19 -12.27 -0.51 -37.01
C THR A 19 -12.80 -0.61 -35.59
N LEU A 20 -13.87 -1.38 -35.41
CA LEU A 20 -14.39 -1.70 -34.08
C LEU A 20 -13.24 -2.33 -33.26
N PRO A 21 -13.02 -1.89 -32.00
CA PRO A 21 -12.07 -2.56 -31.14
C PRO A 21 -12.45 -4.05 -31.04
N PRO A 22 -11.46 -4.97 -31.04
CA PRO A 22 -11.75 -6.39 -30.92
C PRO A 22 -12.58 -6.66 -29.66
N LEU A 23 -13.60 -7.50 -29.79
CA LEU A 23 -14.38 -7.99 -28.65
C LEU A 23 -13.41 -8.56 -27.59
N PRO A 24 -13.58 -8.22 -26.31
CA PRO A 24 -12.76 -8.82 -25.26
C PRO A 24 -12.90 -10.35 -25.30
N PRO A 25 -11.81 -11.10 -25.03
CA PRO A 25 -11.89 -12.56 -25.00
C PRO A 25 -12.92 -13.01 -23.97
N LEU A 26 -13.65 -14.08 -24.28
CA LEU A 26 -14.56 -14.72 -23.33
C LEU A 26 -13.72 -15.16 -22.12
N GLN A 27 -14.06 -14.67 -20.92
CA GLN A 27 -13.39 -15.07 -19.68
C GLN A 27 -14.06 -16.32 -19.11
N GLU A 28 -13.29 -17.38 -18.92
CA GLU A 28 -13.75 -18.61 -18.27
C GLU A 28 -13.35 -18.62 -16.80
N VAL A 29 -14.22 -19.17 -15.94
CA VAL A 29 -13.89 -19.37 -14.52
C VAL A 29 -13.19 -20.73 -14.38
N VAL A 30 -11.92 -20.69 -13.98
CA VAL A 30 -11.14 -21.89 -13.69
C VAL A 30 -11.25 -22.19 -12.20
N VAL A 31 -11.83 -23.35 -11.87
CA VAL A 31 -11.92 -23.85 -10.50
C VAL A 31 -10.70 -24.73 -10.22
N GLN A 32 -9.94 -24.38 -9.20
CA GLN A 32 -8.80 -25.17 -8.74
C GLN A 32 -9.14 -25.80 -7.39
N PRO A 33 -9.38 -27.13 -7.33
CA PRO A 33 -9.58 -27.83 -6.08
C PRO A 33 -8.32 -27.75 -5.21
N GLN A 34 -8.45 -27.20 -4.01
CA GLN A 34 -7.39 -27.08 -3.02
C GLN A 34 -7.96 -26.63 -1.67
N GLU A 35 -7.38 -27.12 -0.57
CA GLU A 35 -7.82 -26.71 0.76
C GLU A 35 -7.43 -25.25 1.05
N VAL A 36 -8.36 -24.44 1.54
CA VAL A 36 -8.11 -23.05 1.95
C VAL A 36 -8.21 -22.98 3.48
N ARG A 37 -7.06 -22.73 4.11
CA ARG A 37 -6.89 -22.76 5.57
C ARG A 37 -6.77 -21.34 6.12
N PRO A 38 -7.30 -21.05 7.33
CA PRO A 38 -6.99 -19.81 8.01
C PRO A 38 -5.48 -19.72 8.28
N LEU A 39 -4.89 -18.54 8.12
CA LEU A 39 -3.48 -18.31 8.37
C LEU A 39 -3.21 -18.34 9.89
N PRO A 40 -2.31 -19.20 10.40
CA PRO A 40 -1.97 -19.18 11.82
C PRO A 40 -1.22 -17.90 12.21
N GLY A 41 -0.97 -17.73 13.50
CA GLY A 41 -0.33 -16.53 14.03
C GLY A 41 -1.31 -15.38 14.25
N LYS A 42 -0.77 -14.18 14.42
CA LYS A 42 -1.54 -12.97 14.69
C LYS A 42 -0.75 -11.71 14.33
N LEU A 43 -1.47 -10.60 14.19
CA LEU A 43 -0.88 -9.27 14.19
C LEU A 43 -0.17 -9.00 15.53
N ASP A 44 0.96 -8.29 15.46
CA ASP A 44 1.57 -7.68 16.62
C ASP A 44 0.70 -6.53 17.19
N THR A 45 1.20 -5.88 18.24
CA THR A 45 0.52 -4.76 18.91
C THR A 45 1.18 -3.42 18.63
N VAL A 46 2.05 -3.32 17.61
CA VAL A 46 2.74 -2.08 17.27
C VAL A 46 1.70 -1.11 16.69
N PRO A 47 1.50 0.09 17.28
CA PRO A 47 0.57 1.05 16.73
C PRO A 47 1.12 1.66 15.43
N VAL A 48 0.22 1.88 14.47
CA VAL A 48 0.53 2.46 13.17
C VAL A 48 -0.27 3.74 12.98
N PHE A 49 0.42 4.86 12.88
CA PHE A 49 -0.14 6.12 12.41
C PHE A 49 -0.45 6.00 10.92
N ASN A 50 -1.72 5.83 10.55
CA ASN A 50 -2.14 5.49 9.19
C ASN A 50 -2.91 6.66 8.56
N SER A 51 -2.27 7.37 7.64
CA SER A 51 -2.79 8.56 6.95
C SER A 51 -3.08 8.22 5.48
N ASN A 52 -4.32 7.83 5.18
CA ASN A 52 -4.77 7.53 3.82
C ASN A 52 -6.22 8.00 3.54
N SER A 53 -6.75 8.91 4.37
CA SER A 53 -8.07 9.52 4.14
C SER A 53 -8.03 11.04 4.42
N PRO A 54 -8.33 11.90 3.43
CA PRO A 54 -8.66 11.50 2.05
C PRO A 54 -7.44 10.93 1.34
N GLU A 55 -7.66 9.97 0.44
CA GLU A 55 -6.59 9.52 -0.46
C GLU A 55 -6.22 10.64 -1.43
N VAL A 56 -7.21 11.34 -1.97
CA VAL A 56 -7.02 12.47 -2.89
C VAL A 56 -7.09 13.78 -2.12
N ILE A 57 -5.96 14.49 -2.05
CA ILE A 57 -5.86 15.79 -1.39
C ILE A 57 -6.24 16.87 -2.40
N GLN A 58 -7.37 17.54 -2.13
CA GLN A 58 -7.87 18.64 -2.96
C GLN A 58 -7.75 19.99 -2.27
N THR A 59 -7.77 20.02 -0.94
CA THR A 59 -7.58 21.22 -0.14
C THR A 59 -6.48 21.03 0.89
N GLU A 60 -5.92 22.14 1.34
CA GLU A 60 -5.05 22.16 2.52
C GLU A 60 -5.81 21.72 3.77
N GLY A 61 -5.09 21.20 4.76
CA GLY A 61 -5.67 20.81 6.04
C GLY A 61 -4.95 19.68 6.75
N ILE A 62 -5.60 19.18 7.80
CA ILE A 62 -5.15 18.03 8.58
C ILE A 62 -5.54 16.74 7.85
N LEU A 63 -4.58 15.89 7.54
CA LEU A 63 -4.85 14.55 6.97
C LEU A 63 -5.12 13.54 8.09
N LEU A 64 -4.32 13.61 9.14
CA LEU A 64 -4.51 12.87 10.38
C LEU A 64 -3.81 13.59 11.52
N SER A 65 -4.46 13.73 12.67
CA SER A 65 -3.85 14.27 13.88
C SER A 65 -4.14 13.39 15.08
N SER A 66 -3.08 13.02 15.77
CA SER A 66 -3.13 12.33 17.05
C SER A 66 -3.05 13.28 18.24
N PHE A 67 -2.87 14.59 18.01
CA PHE A 67 -2.79 15.60 19.07
C PHE A 67 -4.05 15.61 19.97
N PRO A 68 -3.96 16.13 21.19
CA PRO A 68 -5.14 16.42 21.99
C PRO A 68 -5.99 17.52 21.33
N SER A 69 -7.30 17.44 21.53
CA SER A 69 -8.28 18.40 21.00
C SER A 69 -8.30 19.73 21.76
N THR A 70 -7.77 19.76 22.98
CA THR A 70 -7.70 20.98 23.80
C THR A 70 -6.92 22.09 23.11
N GLY A 71 -7.51 23.29 23.02
CA GLY A 71 -6.89 24.46 22.40
C GLY A 71 -6.85 24.41 20.87
N LYS A 72 -7.61 23.52 20.23
CA LYS A 72 -7.74 23.41 18.77
C LYS A 72 -9.06 24.02 18.30
N ALA A 73 -9.04 24.74 17.18
CA ALA A 73 -10.23 25.37 16.62
C ALA A 73 -11.28 24.35 16.15
N VAL A 74 -10.83 23.18 15.67
CA VAL A 74 -11.70 22.06 15.28
C VAL A 74 -11.36 20.82 16.09
N PRO A 75 -11.95 20.66 17.30
CA PRO A 75 -11.65 19.53 18.20
C PRO A 75 -11.77 18.15 17.54
N GLY A 76 -12.75 17.96 16.65
CA GLY A 76 -13.00 16.68 15.95
C GLY A 76 -11.90 16.27 14.95
N ALA A 77 -10.98 17.17 14.60
CA ALA A 77 -9.84 16.85 13.73
C ALA A 77 -8.67 16.20 14.50
N HIS A 78 -8.81 15.94 15.80
CA HIS A 78 -7.71 15.50 16.67
C HIS A 78 -8.10 14.30 17.54
N LEU A 79 -7.40 13.17 17.36
CA LEU A 79 -7.76 11.89 17.98
C LEU A 79 -7.25 11.69 19.42
N ASN A 80 -6.40 12.58 19.93
CA ASN A 80 -5.83 12.48 21.27
C ASN A 80 -5.18 11.11 21.58
N TRP A 81 -4.25 10.67 20.74
CA TRP A 81 -3.53 9.41 20.87
C TRP A 81 -2.01 9.64 20.99
N PRO A 82 -1.39 9.45 22.15
CA PRO A 82 0.06 9.55 22.28
C PRO A 82 0.77 8.31 21.73
N PHE A 83 1.92 8.50 21.09
CA PHE A 83 2.83 7.44 20.67
C PHE A 83 4.04 7.37 21.59
N VAL A 84 4.39 6.17 22.05
CA VAL A 84 5.57 5.90 22.90
C VAL A 84 6.09 4.50 22.59
N GLY A 85 7.39 4.27 22.73
CA GLY A 85 7.99 3.00 22.34
C GLY A 85 8.00 2.84 20.81
N ARG A 86 7.86 1.60 20.32
CA ARG A 86 7.90 1.24 18.90
C ARG A 86 6.55 1.57 18.23
N PHE A 87 6.56 2.27 17.10
CA PHE A 87 5.37 2.55 16.29
C PHE A 87 5.73 2.80 14.81
N ASP A 88 4.80 2.59 13.90
CA ASP A 88 4.99 2.88 12.47
C ASP A 88 4.21 4.12 12.03
N LEU A 89 4.68 4.75 10.97
CA LEU A 89 3.96 5.77 10.22
C LEU A 89 3.80 5.28 8.80
N PHE A 90 2.55 5.19 8.35
CA PHE A 90 2.20 4.94 6.95
C PHE A 90 1.37 6.12 6.43
N ALA A 91 1.75 6.64 5.27
CA ALA A 91 0.98 7.67 4.58
C ALA A 91 0.94 7.40 3.07
N HIS A 92 -0.24 7.58 2.46
CA HIS A 92 -0.41 7.44 1.02
C HIS A 92 -1.45 8.45 0.55
N HIS A 93 -1.05 9.36 -0.34
CA HIS A 93 -1.93 10.41 -0.83
C HIS A 93 -1.62 10.82 -2.26
N ILE A 94 -2.65 11.25 -2.98
CA ILE A 94 -2.62 11.77 -4.33
C ILE A 94 -2.87 13.28 -4.27
N GLY A 95 -1.93 14.10 -4.75
CA GLY A 95 -2.16 15.53 -4.88
C GLY A 95 -3.02 15.82 -6.10
N ARG A 96 -4.15 16.50 -5.95
CA ARG A 96 -4.99 16.94 -7.07
C ARG A 96 -5.47 18.36 -6.83
N ALA A 97 -5.25 19.27 -7.78
CA ALA A 97 -5.83 20.60 -7.69
C ALA A 97 -7.29 20.57 -8.13
N ILE A 98 -8.13 21.39 -7.49
CA ILE A 98 -9.50 21.64 -7.94
C ILE A 98 -9.46 22.48 -9.23
N ASN A 99 -8.56 23.46 -9.30
CA ASN A 99 -8.30 24.31 -10.48
C ASN A 99 -6.82 24.17 -10.90
N PRO A 100 -6.51 23.69 -12.13
CA PRO A 100 -5.14 23.47 -12.58
C PRO A 100 -4.32 24.75 -12.81
N GLU A 101 -4.99 25.88 -13.12
CA GLU A 101 -4.33 27.16 -13.37
C GLU A 101 -3.81 27.77 -12.05
N GLY A 102 -2.55 28.22 -12.04
CA GLY A 102 -1.93 28.84 -10.85
C GLY A 102 -1.63 27.87 -9.69
N THR A 103 -1.58 26.57 -9.96
CA THR A 103 -1.44 25.53 -8.93
C THR A 103 -0.09 25.62 -8.21
N ARG A 104 -0.15 25.92 -6.90
CA ARG A 104 1.01 25.93 -6.01
C ARG A 104 1.50 24.50 -5.75
N PRO A 105 2.82 24.28 -5.59
CA PRO A 105 3.33 22.95 -5.21
C PRO A 105 2.73 22.53 -3.87
N LEU A 106 2.23 21.29 -3.76
CA LEU A 106 1.69 20.78 -2.51
C LEU A 106 2.85 20.27 -1.63
N HIS A 107 2.76 20.48 -0.33
CA HIS A 107 3.68 19.91 0.65
C HIS A 107 2.93 18.96 1.58
N LEU A 108 3.57 17.82 1.87
CA LEU A 108 3.15 16.89 2.90
C LEU A 108 4.12 16.97 4.07
N GLY A 109 3.61 17.43 5.21
CA GLY A 109 4.38 17.61 6.43
C GLY A 109 3.91 16.68 7.54
N VAL A 110 4.85 16.09 8.27
CA VAL A 110 4.53 15.44 9.54
C VAL A 110 5.21 16.21 10.66
N ILE A 111 4.40 16.80 11.54
CA ILE A 111 4.85 17.48 12.75
C ILE A 111 4.75 16.54 13.94
N VAL A 112 5.77 16.55 14.79
CA VAL A 112 5.84 15.78 16.03
C VAL A 112 5.97 16.74 17.20
N TYR A 113 5.17 16.54 18.25
CA TYR A 113 5.14 17.36 19.45
C TYR A 113 5.46 16.54 20.68
N ASN A 114 6.32 17.09 21.53
CA ASN A 114 6.65 16.54 22.83
C ASN A 114 5.85 17.28 23.92
N PRO A 115 4.84 16.65 24.55
CA PRO A 115 4.07 17.24 25.64
C PRO A 115 4.84 17.28 26.97
N GLY A 116 5.95 16.54 27.08
CA GLY A 116 6.70 16.37 28.31
C GLY A 116 7.53 17.59 28.71
N ASN A 117 8.11 17.50 29.91
CA ASN A 117 9.04 18.48 30.47
C ASN A 117 10.52 18.12 30.25
N ARG A 118 10.81 17.02 29.55
CA ARG A 118 12.15 16.55 29.17
C ARG A 118 12.23 16.36 27.66
N PRO A 119 13.40 16.49 27.02
CA PRO A 119 13.55 16.22 25.60
C PRO A 119 13.08 14.80 25.24
N ALA A 120 12.35 14.67 24.13
CA ALA A 120 11.95 13.39 23.56
C ALA A 120 12.90 13.06 22.40
N THR A 121 13.42 11.84 22.40
CA THR A 121 14.24 11.29 21.32
C THR A 121 13.39 10.35 20.50
N LEU A 122 13.26 10.67 19.21
CA LEU A 122 12.57 9.84 18.23
C LEU A 122 13.62 9.22 17.30
N ASP A 123 13.84 7.91 17.46
CA ASP A 123 14.66 7.11 16.56
C ASP A 123 13.87 6.78 15.30
N ILE A 124 14.48 6.99 14.14
CA ILE A 124 13.93 6.67 12.82
C ILE A 124 14.67 5.43 12.33
N LEU A 125 14.14 4.27 12.72
CA LEU A 125 14.76 2.95 12.51
C LEU A 125 14.83 2.60 11.02
N GLN A 126 13.83 3.04 10.25
CA GLN A 126 13.76 2.87 8.81
C GLN A 126 12.80 3.91 8.22
N ALA A 127 13.08 4.45 7.05
CA ALA A 127 12.21 5.42 6.42
C ALA A 127 12.42 5.48 4.91
N VAL A 128 11.33 5.40 4.15
CA VAL A 128 11.32 5.65 2.71
C VAL A 128 10.09 6.45 2.33
N SER A 129 10.24 7.35 1.37
CA SER A 129 9.14 8.09 0.76
C SER A 129 9.39 8.25 -0.74
N TYR A 130 8.37 8.01 -1.55
CA TYR A 130 8.46 8.07 -3.01
C TYR A 130 7.26 8.78 -3.60
N VAL A 131 7.50 9.57 -4.65
CA VAL A 131 6.45 10.10 -5.54
C VAL A 131 6.33 9.29 -6.83
N THR A 132 5.18 9.36 -7.50
CA THR A 132 5.02 8.75 -8.83
C THR A 132 6.08 9.24 -9.81
N ASN A 133 6.17 10.55 -10.05
CA ASN A 133 7.20 11.13 -10.91
C ASN A 133 8.11 12.06 -10.08
N PRO A 134 9.45 11.94 -10.17
CA PRO A 134 10.20 11.05 -11.07
C PRO A 134 10.52 9.67 -10.46
N ASP A 135 10.18 9.42 -9.19
CA ASP A 135 10.79 8.29 -8.48
C ASP A 135 10.28 6.92 -8.95
N ALA A 136 8.96 6.75 -9.08
CA ALA A 136 8.35 5.43 -9.26
C ALA A 136 7.11 5.51 -10.15
N PRO A 137 7.30 5.67 -11.48
CA PRO A 137 6.18 5.73 -12.41
C PRO A 137 5.41 4.41 -12.41
N PHE A 138 4.12 4.48 -12.75
CA PHE A 138 3.34 3.29 -13.05
C PHE A 138 3.71 2.80 -14.45
N ILE A 139 4.40 1.67 -14.50
CA ILE A 139 4.80 0.99 -15.74
C ILE A 139 4.13 -0.38 -15.80
N ASP A 140 3.92 -0.90 -17.00
CA ASP A 140 3.47 -2.28 -17.18
C ASP A 140 4.64 -3.23 -16.89
N LEU A 141 4.38 -4.27 -16.10
CA LEU A 141 5.37 -5.27 -15.70
C LEU A 141 4.79 -6.65 -15.93
N PRO A 142 5.63 -7.64 -16.27
CA PRO A 142 5.16 -9.02 -16.34
C PRO A 142 4.66 -9.47 -14.97
N PRO A 143 3.75 -10.45 -14.91
CA PRO A 143 3.17 -10.93 -13.65
C PRO A 143 4.19 -11.51 -12.67
N TYR A 144 5.37 -11.85 -13.17
CA TYR A 144 6.52 -12.34 -12.42
C TYR A 144 7.80 -11.74 -13.02
N ALA A 145 8.62 -11.13 -12.18
CA ALA A 145 9.96 -10.67 -12.54
C ALA A 145 10.95 -10.96 -11.42
N ASP A 146 12.16 -11.42 -11.78
CA ASP A 146 13.27 -11.41 -10.84
C ASP A 146 13.54 -9.97 -10.40
N ASN A 147 13.74 -9.77 -9.10
CA ASN A 147 14.05 -8.47 -8.55
C ASN A 147 15.25 -8.53 -7.60
N ALA A 148 16.27 -9.32 -7.90
CA ALA A 148 17.46 -9.44 -7.03
C ALA A 148 18.12 -8.08 -6.74
N THR A 149 18.12 -7.18 -7.73
CA THR A 149 18.73 -5.84 -7.63
C THR A 149 17.85 -4.78 -6.95
N GLY A 150 16.57 -5.07 -6.71
CA GLY A 150 15.61 -4.11 -6.15
C GLY A 150 15.18 -2.99 -7.10
N LYS A 151 15.43 -3.13 -8.40
CA LYS A 151 15.14 -2.10 -9.43
C LYS A 151 13.82 -2.33 -10.19
N VAL A 152 13.11 -3.43 -9.92
CA VAL A 152 11.82 -3.73 -10.55
C VAL A 152 10.68 -3.31 -9.62
N TYR A 153 9.91 -2.30 -10.04
CA TYR A 153 8.77 -1.77 -9.32
C TYR A 153 7.85 -0.98 -10.27
N ALA A 154 6.57 -0.84 -9.91
CA ALA A 154 5.60 -0.01 -10.64
C ALA A 154 4.74 0.77 -9.65
N GLY A 155 4.90 2.09 -9.63
CA GLY A 155 4.24 2.97 -8.67
C GLY A 155 4.97 3.13 -7.33
N PRO A 156 4.69 4.22 -6.58
CA PRO A 156 5.37 4.53 -5.33
C PRO A 156 5.11 3.49 -4.24
N GLY A 157 3.93 2.86 -4.21
CA GLY A 157 3.60 1.78 -3.28
C GLY A 157 4.48 0.54 -3.45
N SER A 158 4.62 0.07 -4.69
CA SER A 158 5.48 -1.07 -5.02
C SER A 158 6.95 -0.81 -4.71
N ARG A 159 7.45 0.41 -4.99
CA ARG A 159 8.85 0.78 -4.69
C ARG A 159 9.08 0.89 -3.19
N LEU A 160 8.13 1.48 -2.47
CA LEU A 160 8.17 1.61 -1.01
C LEU A 160 8.29 0.26 -0.31
N THR A 161 7.47 -0.72 -0.69
CA THR A 161 7.51 -2.03 -0.02
C THR A 161 8.77 -2.82 -0.39
N ASN A 162 9.24 -2.73 -1.63
CA ASN A 162 10.51 -3.33 -2.06
C ASN A 162 11.70 -2.82 -1.25
N ASP A 163 11.75 -1.52 -0.96
CA ASP A 163 12.88 -0.96 -0.23
C ASP A 163 12.79 -1.25 1.28
N ILE A 164 11.57 -1.26 1.83
CA ILE A 164 11.37 -1.57 3.24
C ILE A 164 11.75 -3.01 3.55
N ILE A 165 11.33 -3.98 2.74
CA ILE A 165 11.66 -5.39 2.95
C ILE A 165 13.16 -5.66 2.85
N ARG A 166 13.91 -4.82 2.12
CA ARG A 166 15.38 -4.86 2.00
C ARG A 166 16.14 -4.13 3.10
N GLY A 167 15.44 -3.54 4.06
CA GLY A 167 16.09 -2.77 5.13
C GLY A 167 16.62 -1.40 4.68
N VAL A 168 16.18 -0.85 3.55
CA VAL A 168 16.63 0.46 3.07
C VAL A 168 16.11 1.57 3.98
N HIS A 169 16.99 2.51 4.33
CA HIS A 169 16.68 3.80 4.94
C HIS A 169 17.20 4.91 4.02
N GLN A 170 16.31 5.77 3.53
CA GLN A 170 16.71 6.87 2.63
C GLN A 170 17.51 7.92 3.40
N LYS A 171 18.66 8.32 2.83
CA LYS A 171 19.58 9.32 3.42
C LYS A 171 18.96 10.69 3.69
N THR A 172 17.83 11.00 3.04
CA THR A 172 17.10 12.27 3.26
C THR A 172 16.46 12.33 4.66
N PHE A 173 16.18 11.17 5.26
CA PHE A 173 15.69 11.11 6.63
C PHE A 173 16.87 10.97 7.59
N PRO A 174 16.91 11.74 8.68
CA PRO A 174 17.88 11.49 9.73
C PRO A 174 17.55 10.16 10.43
N SER A 175 18.53 9.54 11.09
CA SER A 175 18.28 8.34 11.90
C SER A 175 17.67 8.67 13.27
N GLN A 176 17.69 9.94 13.68
CA GLN A 176 17.14 10.40 14.96
C GLN A 176 16.77 11.88 14.91
N ILE A 177 15.71 12.27 15.63
CA ILE A 177 15.44 13.67 15.97
C ILE A 177 15.21 13.82 17.47
N VAL A 178 15.68 14.95 18.03
CA VAL A 178 15.42 15.33 19.43
C VAL A 178 14.44 16.50 19.47
N ILE A 179 13.30 16.31 20.15
CA ILE A 179 12.20 17.26 20.26
C ILE A 179 12.24 17.88 21.67
N PRO A 180 12.53 19.18 21.82
CA PRO A 180 12.60 19.82 23.13
C PRO A 180 11.26 19.74 23.90
N PRO A 181 11.30 19.92 25.23
CA PRO A 181 10.09 19.96 26.06
C PRO A 181 9.07 20.97 25.54
N ARG A 182 7.80 20.58 25.44
CA ARG A 182 6.68 21.45 25.03
C ARG A 182 6.88 22.13 23.67
N GLN A 183 7.69 21.54 22.80
CA GLN A 183 7.95 22.05 21.46
C GLN A 183 7.61 21.00 20.40
N SER A 184 7.51 21.48 19.16
CA SER A 184 7.34 20.64 17.98
C SER A 184 8.57 20.66 17.10
N LYS A 185 8.76 19.59 16.33
CA LYS A 185 9.67 19.54 15.18
C LYS A 185 8.99 18.87 13.99
N MET A 186 9.46 19.20 12.79
CA MET A 186 9.08 18.44 11.61
C MET A 186 9.84 17.11 11.61
N LEU A 187 9.11 16.00 11.48
CA LEU A 187 9.67 14.70 11.11
C LEU A 187 10.09 14.72 9.64
N PHE A 188 9.25 15.30 8.79
CA PHE A 188 9.59 15.66 7.42
C PHE A 188 8.68 16.76 6.90
N ASN A 189 9.14 17.46 5.86
CA ASN A 189 8.35 18.39 5.06
C ASN A 189 8.74 18.15 3.59
N LEU A 190 7.92 17.37 2.88
CA LEU A 190 8.28 16.85 1.55
C LEU A 190 7.38 17.47 0.48
N PRO A 191 7.95 17.95 -0.64
CA PRO A 191 7.17 18.49 -1.74
C PRO A 191 6.45 17.36 -2.50
N MET A 192 5.32 17.67 -3.11
CA MET A 192 4.58 16.80 -4.01
C MET A 192 3.98 17.64 -5.13
N VAL A 193 4.42 17.38 -6.35
CA VAL A 193 3.80 17.98 -7.53
C VAL A 193 2.38 17.46 -7.67
N ILE A 194 1.44 18.32 -8.03
CA ILE A 194 0.06 17.93 -8.27
C ILE A 194 -0.01 16.95 -9.44
N GLY A 195 -0.86 15.93 -9.31
CA GLY A 195 -0.92 14.77 -10.20
C GLY A 195 -0.07 13.58 -9.73
N ASN A 196 0.88 13.79 -8.79
CA ASN A 196 1.63 12.69 -8.20
C ASN A 196 0.92 12.08 -7.00
N THR A 197 1.20 10.79 -6.80
CA THR A 197 0.97 10.09 -5.53
C THR A 197 2.25 10.09 -4.72
N ARG A 198 2.20 10.35 -3.41
CA ARG A 198 3.31 10.13 -2.47
C ARG A 198 2.94 9.02 -1.50
N SER A 199 3.80 8.00 -1.41
CA SER A 199 3.72 6.95 -0.39
C SER A 199 4.91 7.05 0.55
N THR A 200 4.67 6.95 1.86
CA THR A 200 5.69 7.03 2.91
C THR A 200 5.46 5.93 3.94
N LEU A 201 6.52 5.21 4.30
CA LEU A 201 6.52 4.24 5.39
C LEU A 201 7.76 4.46 6.24
N MET A 202 7.55 4.60 7.55
CA MET A 202 8.62 4.79 8.52
C MET A 202 8.41 3.84 9.71
N ARG A 203 9.51 3.25 10.17
CA ARG A 203 9.59 2.51 11.42
C ARG A 203 10.25 3.39 12.46
N LEU A 204 9.53 3.69 13.53
CA LEU A 204 9.92 4.69 14.52
C LEU A 204 9.97 4.10 15.93
N ARG A 205 10.74 4.74 16.81
CA ARG A 205 10.71 4.49 18.25
C ARG A 205 10.91 5.78 19.04
N SER A 206 10.01 6.07 19.97
CA SER A 206 10.15 7.23 20.87
C SER A 206 10.43 6.79 22.31
N ASN A 207 11.36 7.46 22.99
CA ASN A 207 11.66 7.23 24.40
C ASN A 207 10.70 7.97 25.37
N GLN A 208 9.85 8.86 24.84
CA GLN A 208 8.84 9.63 25.57
C GLN A 208 7.52 9.66 24.78
N PRO A 209 6.37 9.91 25.42
CA PRO A 209 5.13 10.17 24.70
C PRO A 209 5.29 11.33 23.71
N VAL A 210 4.87 11.15 22.47
CA VAL A 210 4.83 12.19 21.43
C VAL A 210 3.51 12.14 20.67
N TYR A 211 3.10 13.29 20.13
CA TYR A 211 1.94 13.40 19.25
C TYR A 211 2.38 13.73 17.83
N LEU A 212 1.75 13.10 16.84
CA LEU A 212 2.01 13.30 15.42
C LEU A 212 0.79 13.89 14.71
N ALA A 213 1.05 14.72 13.70
CA ALA A 213 0.03 15.11 12.73
C ALA A 213 0.61 15.14 11.32
N SER A 214 -0.09 14.49 10.38
CA SER A 214 0.14 14.57 8.94
C SER A 214 -0.74 15.66 8.37
N LEU A 215 -0.13 16.58 7.64
CA LEU A 215 -0.74 17.82 7.17
C LEU A 215 -0.43 18.04 5.69
N ALA A 216 -1.36 18.69 5.00
CA ALA A 216 -1.20 19.13 3.62
C ALA A 216 -1.31 20.65 3.54
N MET A 217 -0.37 21.29 2.88
CA MET A 217 -0.37 22.74 2.66
C MET A 217 0.35 23.07 1.36
N SER A 218 -0.11 24.08 0.63
CA SER A 218 0.60 24.58 -0.54
C SER A 218 1.89 25.29 -0.16
N GLY A 219 2.83 25.32 -1.09
CA GLY A 219 4.01 26.17 -1.02
C GLY A 219 3.63 27.63 -0.81
N GLN A 220 4.39 28.30 0.04
CA GLN A 220 4.19 29.71 0.37
C GLN A 220 5.00 30.57 -0.60
N LEU A 221 4.46 31.71 -1.01
CA LEU A 221 5.16 32.64 -1.90
C LEU A 221 6.46 33.14 -1.25
N THR A 222 7.52 33.21 -2.04
CA THR A 222 8.74 33.94 -1.67
C THR A 222 8.69 35.31 -2.33
N GLY A 223 8.43 36.36 -1.53
CA GLY A 223 8.31 37.74 -1.99
C GLY A 223 6.86 38.20 -2.21
N GLU A 224 6.69 39.50 -2.47
CA GLU A 224 5.41 40.07 -2.90
C GLU A 224 5.25 39.87 -4.41
N ILE A 225 4.06 39.46 -4.86
CA ILE A 225 3.72 39.51 -6.28
C ILE A 225 3.31 40.95 -6.55
N GLU A 226 4.15 41.70 -7.27
CA GLU A 226 3.83 43.05 -7.72
C GLU A 226 2.78 42.91 -8.85
N TYR A 227 1.51 43.16 -8.49
CA TYR A 227 0.40 43.16 -9.43
C TYR A 227 0.08 44.59 -9.81
N ASP A 228 0.28 44.95 -11.08
CA ASP A 228 -0.21 46.19 -11.66
C ASP A 228 -1.57 45.91 -12.34
N PRO A 229 -2.70 46.43 -11.82
CA PRO A 229 -4.01 46.21 -12.41
C PRO A 229 -4.18 46.77 -13.82
N GLU A 230 -3.33 47.71 -14.25
CA GLU A 230 -3.35 48.33 -15.58
C GLU A 230 -2.46 47.56 -16.59
N ASP A 231 -1.56 46.71 -16.12
CA ASP A 231 -0.68 45.91 -16.98
C ASP A 231 -1.16 44.45 -17.08
N PHE A 232 -1.87 44.14 -18.16
CA PHE A 232 -2.33 42.78 -18.46
C PHE A 232 -1.16 41.79 -18.65
N LEU A 233 0.06 42.27 -18.94
CA LEU A 233 1.27 41.44 -19.02
C LEU A 233 1.87 41.13 -17.64
N SER A 234 1.48 41.83 -16.57
CA SER A 234 1.88 41.48 -15.19
C SER A 234 1.31 40.13 -14.75
N LEU A 235 0.22 39.66 -15.36
CA LEU A 235 -0.31 38.29 -15.20
C LEU A 235 0.59 37.22 -15.83
N LEU A 236 1.49 37.62 -16.73
CA LEU A 236 2.55 36.78 -17.28
C LEU A 236 3.85 36.93 -16.49
N ALA A 237 3.80 37.42 -15.23
CA ALA A 237 4.97 37.72 -14.37
C ALA A 237 6.15 36.79 -14.65
N PHE A 238 7.19 37.37 -15.27
CA PHE A 238 8.47 36.73 -15.50
C PHE A 238 9.50 37.38 -14.55
N PRO A 239 10.14 36.60 -13.67
CA PRO A 239 10.01 35.15 -13.51
C PRO A 239 8.69 34.74 -12.82
N PRO A 240 8.21 33.51 -13.07
CA PRO A 240 7.02 32.99 -12.39
C PRO A 240 7.18 33.08 -10.86
N PRO A 241 6.08 33.22 -10.11
CA PRO A 241 6.14 33.31 -8.65
C PRO A 241 6.88 32.10 -8.07
N SER A 242 7.87 32.40 -7.25
CA SER A 242 8.66 31.38 -6.56
C SER A 242 7.95 30.98 -5.25
N TYR A 243 8.03 29.69 -4.92
CA TYR A 243 7.40 29.11 -3.75
C TYR A 243 8.44 28.42 -2.86
N ARG A 244 8.32 28.60 -1.55
CA ARG A 244 9.06 27.88 -0.52
C ARG A 244 8.19 26.85 0.18
N ALA A 245 8.84 25.87 0.80
CA ALA A 245 8.18 24.97 1.74
C ALA A 245 7.57 25.76 2.92
N PRO A 246 6.44 25.30 3.49
CA PRO A 246 5.90 25.92 4.70
C PRO A 246 6.86 25.78 5.90
N THR A 247 6.92 26.81 6.74
CA THR A 247 7.73 26.82 7.97
C THR A 247 7.07 25.99 9.07
N LEU A 248 7.83 25.67 10.12
CA LEU A 248 7.27 25.00 11.30
C LEU A 248 6.10 25.79 11.91
N GLU A 249 6.20 27.12 11.97
CA GLU A 249 5.16 27.98 12.52
C GLU A 249 3.87 27.92 11.69
N GLU A 250 3.99 27.90 10.35
CA GLU A 250 2.83 27.76 9.45
C GLU A 250 2.16 26.40 9.63
N TRP A 251 2.94 25.31 9.75
CA TRP A 251 2.40 23.99 10.08
C TRP A 251 1.71 23.97 11.44
N GLN A 252 2.28 24.61 12.47
CA GLN A 252 1.66 24.72 13.79
C GLN A 252 0.36 25.54 13.73
N LYS A 253 0.32 26.62 12.94
CA LYS A 253 -0.89 27.42 12.73
C LYS A 253 -1.99 26.60 12.06
N LEU A 254 -1.67 25.85 11.01
CA LEU A 254 -2.61 24.93 10.36
C LEU A 254 -3.09 23.85 11.33
N LEU A 255 -2.20 23.27 12.12
CA LEU A 255 -2.55 22.26 13.11
C LEU A 255 -3.51 22.79 14.19
N VAL A 256 -3.38 24.05 14.60
CA VAL A 256 -4.20 24.66 15.66
C VAL A 256 -5.52 25.21 15.11
N ARG A 257 -5.51 25.82 13.93
CA ARG A 257 -6.65 26.56 13.37
C ARG A 257 -7.37 25.84 12.24
N GLY A 258 -6.70 24.90 11.58
CA GLY A 258 -7.21 24.21 10.40
C GLY A 258 -8.20 23.11 10.71
N ASN A 259 -8.96 22.72 9.68
CA ASN A 259 -9.84 21.56 9.69
C ASN A 259 -9.17 20.39 8.96
N LEU A 260 -9.84 19.23 8.91
CA LEU A 260 -9.46 18.12 8.05
C LEU A 260 -9.40 18.56 6.59
N ALA A 261 -8.40 18.06 5.85
CA ALA A 261 -8.31 18.25 4.41
C ALA A 261 -9.50 17.58 3.70
N GLY A 262 -10.07 18.27 2.71
CA GLY A 262 -11.18 17.80 1.89
C GLY A 262 -10.79 17.49 0.44
N SER A 263 -11.69 16.89 -0.35
CA SER A 263 -12.99 16.32 0.06
C SER A 263 -12.81 15.01 0.83
N ARG A 264 -13.67 14.72 1.82
CA ARG A 264 -13.63 13.46 2.58
C ARG A 264 -14.27 12.32 1.79
N ASP A 265 -13.87 11.08 2.08
CA ASP A 265 -14.39 9.87 1.44
C ASP A 265 -15.83 9.53 1.88
N ARG A 266 -16.45 8.54 1.22
CA ARG A 266 -17.74 7.99 1.66
C ARG A 266 -17.60 7.36 3.06
N ILE A 267 -18.57 7.65 3.92
CA ILE A 267 -18.66 7.06 5.26
C ILE A 267 -18.72 5.53 5.14
N PRO A 268 -17.90 4.78 5.90
CA PRO A 268 -17.89 3.33 5.83
C PRO A 268 -19.14 2.70 6.44
N THR A 269 -19.52 1.55 5.88
CA THR A 269 -20.59 0.72 6.41
C THR A 269 -20.15 0.10 7.75
N PRO A 270 -20.96 0.18 8.82
CA PRO A 270 -20.68 -0.51 10.08
C PRO A 270 -20.44 -2.01 9.91
N LEU A 271 -19.54 -2.58 10.71
CA LEU A 271 -19.11 -3.99 10.56
C LEU A 271 -20.23 -5.03 10.72
N ASN A 272 -21.27 -4.70 11.48
CA ASN A 272 -22.43 -5.55 11.73
C ASN A 272 -23.51 -5.47 10.63
N GLN A 273 -23.38 -4.54 9.69
CA GLN A 273 -24.33 -4.36 8.60
C GLN A 273 -23.88 -5.16 7.37
N THR A 274 -24.64 -6.21 7.04
CA THR A 274 -24.30 -7.17 5.97
C THR A 274 -25.26 -7.17 4.78
N ASN A 275 -26.38 -6.44 4.87
CA ASN A 275 -27.49 -6.53 3.91
C ASN A 275 -27.50 -5.38 2.87
N THR A 276 -26.39 -4.67 2.72
CA THR A 276 -26.26 -3.52 1.81
C THR A 276 -24.91 -3.57 1.09
N ASP A 277 -24.76 -2.79 0.02
CA ASP A 277 -23.46 -2.56 -0.58
C ASP A 277 -22.46 -2.04 0.47
N ILE A 278 -21.36 -2.77 0.64
CA ILE A 278 -20.38 -2.49 1.69
C ILE A 278 -19.41 -1.41 1.21
N VAL A 279 -19.35 -0.31 1.96
CA VAL A 279 -18.29 0.70 1.85
C VAL A 279 -17.26 0.43 2.94
N TYR A 280 -16.09 -0.08 2.57
CA TYR A 280 -15.01 -0.33 3.54
C TYR A 280 -14.41 0.97 4.11
N GLY A 281 -14.39 2.03 3.29
CA GLY A 281 -13.79 3.33 3.63
C GLY A 281 -12.26 3.32 3.54
N ARG A 282 -11.69 4.52 3.46
CA ARG A 282 -10.24 4.75 3.59
C ARG A 282 -9.85 4.87 5.07
N VAL A 283 -8.57 4.70 5.36
CA VAL A 283 -8.05 4.64 6.74
C VAL A 283 -7.41 5.98 7.09
N ALA A 284 -7.94 6.65 8.12
CA ALA A 284 -7.21 7.71 8.82
C ALA A 284 -7.39 7.53 10.33
N GLY A 285 -6.30 7.17 11.02
CA GLY A 285 -6.33 6.87 12.44
C GLY A 285 -5.07 6.17 12.93
N VAL A 286 -5.20 5.55 14.10
CA VAL A 286 -4.18 4.69 14.68
C VAL A 286 -4.66 3.25 14.56
N ALA A 287 -4.00 2.45 13.72
CA ALA A 287 -4.26 1.02 13.58
C ALA A 287 -3.36 0.21 14.52
N GLN A 288 -3.78 -1.00 14.90
CA GLN A 288 -2.95 -1.96 15.63
C GLN A 288 -2.35 -3.00 14.69
N GLY A 289 -1.02 -3.11 14.68
CA GLY A 289 -0.32 -4.16 13.96
C GLY A 289 0.59 -3.62 12.85
N SER A 290 1.89 -3.85 12.96
CA SER A 290 2.88 -3.60 11.89
C SER A 290 3.31 -4.88 11.17
N GLU A 291 3.15 -6.02 11.83
CA GLU A 291 3.59 -7.32 11.33
C GLU A 291 2.59 -8.42 11.73
N TRP A 292 2.29 -9.32 10.78
CA TRP A 292 1.69 -10.62 11.04
C TRP A 292 2.79 -11.67 11.07
N ARG A 293 3.05 -12.24 12.25
CA ARG A 293 4.09 -13.28 12.42
C ARG A 293 3.44 -14.65 12.58
N ALA A 294 3.88 -15.61 11.77
CA ALA A 294 3.38 -16.98 11.84
C ALA A 294 4.47 -18.02 11.56
N GLU A 295 4.46 -19.07 12.37
CA GLU A 295 5.02 -20.37 12.00
C GLU A 295 3.85 -21.24 11.53
N VAL A 296 3.87 -21.63 10.26
CA VAL A 296 2.78 -22.33 9.59
C VAL A 296 3.02 -23.82 9.73
N VAL A 297 2.27 -24.48 10.61
CA VAL A 297 2.38 -25.91 10.93
C VAL A 297 1.01 -26.60 10.78
N ASP A 298 0.99 -27.93 10.73
CA ASP A 298 -0.24 -28.71 10.49
C ASP A 298 -1.35 -28.44 11.53
N ARG A 299 -0.97 -28.20 12.79
CA ARG A 299 -1.89 -27.90 13.90
C ARG A 299 -1.18 -27.22 15.07
N PRO A 300 -1.90 -26.54 15.99
CA PRO A 300 -1.29 -25.99 17.19
C PRO A 300 -0.44 -27.02 17.96
N GLY A 301 0.81 -26.67 18.26
CA GLY A 301 1.78 -27.54 18.95
C GLY A 301 2.57 -28.50 18.05
N ALA A 302 2.24 -28.60 16.75
CA ALA A 302 3.09 -29.29 15.79
C ALA A 302 4.37 -28.49 15.50
N ARG A 303 5.38 -29.14 14.92
CA ARG A 303 6.68 -28.54 14.55
C ARG A 303 6.90 -28.46 13.04
N GLU A 304 5.97 -29.03 12.27
CA GLU A 304 6.12 -29.31 10.85
C GLU A 304 4.83 -29.00 10.11
N LEU A 305 4.97 -28.72 8.82
CA LEU A 305 3.90 -28.59 7.86
C LEU A 305 4.05 -29.70 6.81
N SER A 306 3.17 -30.68 6.86
CA SER A 306 3.17 -31.76 5.87
C SER A 306 2.85 -31.19 4.49
N ILE A 307 3.63 -31.57 3.48
CA ILE A 307 3.35 -31.16 2.10
C ILE A 307 2.02 -31.80 1.62
N PRO A 308 1.30 -31.17 0.67
CA PRO A 308 0.11 -31.79 0.09
C PRO A 308 0.43 -33.16 -0.54
N LYS A 309 -0.59 -34.00 -0.69
CA LYS A 309 -0.46 -35.20 -1.54
C LYS A 309 -0.14 -34.78 -2.97
N GLN A 310 0.43 -35.71 -3.73
CA GLN A 310 0.75 -35.49 -5.14
C GLN A 310 -0.47 -34.97 -5.92
N GLY A 311 -0.27 -33.93 -6.74
CA GLY A 311 -1.32 -33.25 -7.50
C GLY A 311 -2.22 -32.32 -6.68
N GLN A 312 -2.07 -32.27 -5.35
CA GLN A 312 -2.89 -31.46 -4.46
C GLN A 312 -2.17 -30.17 -4.01
N ALA A 313 -2.95 -29.26 -3.44
CA ALA A 313 -2.47 -28.02 -2.87
C ALA A 313 -3.29 -27.62 -1.64
N PHE A 314 -2.70 -26.77 -0.81
CA PHE A 314 -3.43 -25.96 0.17
C PHE A 314 -2.99 -24.50 0.11
N SER A 315 -3.83 -23.60 0.59
CA SER A 315 -3.60 -22.15 0.61
C SER A 315 -3.89 -21.50 1.94
N TYR A 316 -3.20 -20.41 2.19
CA TYR A 316 -3.48 -19.46 3.26
C TYR A 316 -3.81 -18.09 2.66
N PRO A 317 -5.03 -17.55 2.88
CA PRO A 317 -5.36 -16.19 2.48
C PRO A 317 -4.47 -15.16 3.18
N LEU A 318 -4.17 -14.07 2.46
CA LEU A 318 -3.39 -12.93 2.90
C LEU A 318 -4.20 -11.64 2.71
N SER A 319 -4.17 -10.77 3.71
CA SER A 319 -4.86 -9.48 3.73
C SER A 319 -6.38 -9.56 3.62
N THR A 320 -6.99 -10.61 4.17
CA THR A 320 -8.45 -10.75 4.17
C THR A 320 -9.14 -9.61 4.91
N ILE A 321 -10.32 -9.24 4.41
CA ILE A 321 -11.14 -8.14 4.94
C ILE A 321 -12.51 -8.67 5.39
N ASN A 322 -13.28 -7.82 6.06
CA ASN A 322 -14.65 -8.19 6.46
C ASN A 322 -15.42 -8.66 5.22
N MET A 323 -16.16 -9.77 5.30
CA MET A 323 -16.91 -10.37 4.19
C MET A 323 -16.08 -10.89 2.99
N VAL A 324 -14.75 -10.77 3.00
CA VAL A 324 -13.88 -11.30 1.94
C VAL A 324 -12.71 -12.05 2.58
N THR A 325 -12.94 -13.33 2.85
CA THR A 325 -12.07 -14.23 3.62
C THR A 325 -11.63 -15.47 2.86
N LEU A 326 -12.03 -15.60 1.59
CA LEU A 326 -11.88 -16.82 0.78
C LEU A 326 -12.46 -18.04 1.50
N GLY A 327 -13.63 -17.86 2.13
CA GLY A 327 -14.36 -18.90 2.84
C GLY A 327 -13.83 -19.26 4.23
N THR A 328 -12.63 -18.81 4.62
CA THR A 328 -12.04 -19.16 5.94
C THR A 328 -12.74 -18.52 7.13
N GLY A 329 -13.49 -17.45 6.93
CA GLY A 329 -14.06 -16.61 7.99
C GLY A 329 -13.02 -15.81 8.78
N GLN A 330 -11.73 -15.92 8.46
CA GLN A 330 -10.67 -15.18 9.14
C GLN A 330 -10.56 -13.78 8.54
N VAL A 331 -10.81 -12.75 9.36
CA VAL A 331 -10.57 -11.34 8.98
C VAL A 331 -9.20 -10.91 9.51
N GLN A 332 -8.28 -10.60 8.59
CA GLN A 332 -6.92 -10.18 8.93
C GLN A 332 -6.78 -8.65 9.05
N SER A 333 -7.77 -7.87 8.62
CA SER A 333 -7.77 -6.40 8.74
C SER A 333 -7.50 -5.95 10.19
N ALA A 334 -6.48 -5.12 10.36
CA ALA A 334 -6.04 -4.61 11.65
C ALA A 334 -7.13 -3.79 12.36
N PRO A 335 -7.36 -3.99 13.68
CA PRO A 335 -8.25 -3.14 14.47
C PRO A 335 -7.80 -1.67 14.48
N MET A 336 -8.75 -0.75 14.56
CA MET A 336 -8.46 0.67 14.81
C MET A 336 -8.48 0.96 16.32
N LEU A 337 -7.39 1.53 16.82
CA LEU A 337 -7.23 2.00 18.20
C LEU A 337 -7.82 3.41 18.40
N ALA A 338 -7.71 4.24 17.37
CA ALA A 338 -8.40 5.53 17.27
C ALA A 338 -8.70 5.82 15.79
N ARG A 339 -9.84 6.41 15.47
CA ARG A 339 -10.24 6.71 14.09
C ARG A 339 -11.18 7.91 14.04
N TYR A 340 -11.25 8.57 12.88
CA TYR A 340 -12.34 9.52 12.63
C TYR A 340 -13.64 8.76 12.28
N PRO A 341 -14.82 9.30 12.61
CA PRO A 341 -16.10 8.64 12.36
C PRO A 341 -16.34 8.26 10.89
N ASP A 342 -15.83 9.06 9.95
CA ASP A 342 -15.95 8.91 8.50
C ASP A 342 -14.88 7.98 7.89
N THR A 343 -14.04 7.35 8.70
CA THR A 343 -12.95 6.46 8.25
C THR A 343 -13.18 5.02 8.64
N ALA A 344 -12.55 4.11 7.90
CA ALA A 344 -12.71 2.67 8.00
C ALA A 344 -12.72 2.14 9.45
N TYR A 345 -13.60 1.17 9.72
CA TYR A 345 -13.69 0.51 11.04
C TYR A 345 -12.51 -0.41 11.35
N ARG A 346 -11.78 -0.85 10.32
CA ARG A 346 -10.52 -1.60 10.39
C ARG A 346 -9.57 -1.08 9.32
N ALA A 347 -8.27 -1.32 9.46
CA ALA A 347 -7.31 -0.99 8.42
C ALA A 347 -7.40 -1.98 7.25
N HIS A 348 -8.46 -1.85 6.44
CA HIS A 348 -8.71 -2.72 5.29
C HIS A 348 -7.57 -2.65 4.28
N GLY A 349 -7.20 -3.81 3.74
CA GLY A 349 -6.02 -3.96 2.88
C GLY A 349 -4.70 -4.02 3.63
N ASN A 350 -4.63 -3.68 4.93
CA ASN A 350 -3.41 -3.84 5.74
C ASN A 350 -2.15 -3.25 5.07
N TYR A 351 -2.27 -2.09 4.41
CA TYR A 351 -1.13 -1.45 3.73
C TYR A 351 0.02 -1.19 4.70
N GLY A 352 1.23 -1.63 4.30
CA GLY A 352 2.42 -1.53 5.14
C GLY A 352 2.57 -2.60 6.21
N ILE A 353 1.63 -3.56 6.33
CA ILE A 353 1.78 -4.71 7.22
C ILE A 353 2.64 -5.78 6.56
N LEU A 354 3.68 -6.23 7.28
CA LEU A 354 4.55 -7.33 6.89
C LEU A 354 3.95 -8.67 7.33
N TYR A 355 3.70 -9.58 6.40
CA TYR A 355 3.48 -11.00 6.74
C TYR A 355 4.84 -11.69 6.75
N SER A 356 5.33 -12.07 7.93
CA SER A 356 6.56 -12.84 8.10
C SER A 356 6.21 -14.28 8.46
N LEU A 357 6.27 -15.15 7.46
CA LEU A 357 5.76 -16.51 7.51
C LEU A 357 6.91 -17.51 7.43
N THR A 358 6.92 -18.48 8.33
CA THR A 358 7.90 -19.57 8.34
C THR A 358 7.18 -20.89 8.11
N LEU A 359 7.56 -21.64 7.07
CA LEU A 359 6.96 -22.89 6.65
C LEU A 359 7.99 -24.03 6.80
N PRO A 360 7.98 -24.78 7.91
CA PRO A 360 8.81 -25.97 8.11
C PRO A 360 8.22 -27.17 7.36
N LEU A 361 8.39 -27.21 6.04
CA LEU A 361 7.84 -28.24 5.16
C LEU A 361 8.46 -29.62 5.43
N LEU A 362 7.61 -30.64 5.48
CA LEU A 362 7.98 -32.04 5.61
C LEU A 362 7.45 -32.85 4.42
N ASN A 363 8.32 -33.56 3.70
CA ASN A 363 7.88 -34.65 2.85
C ASN A 363 7.63 -35.91 3.69
N ASN A 364 6.38 -36.15 4.05
CA ASN A 364 5.94 -37.31 4.82
C ASN A 364 5.58 -38.53 3.94
N THR A 365 5.91 -38.50 2.65
CA THR A 365 5.67 -39.60 1.72
C THR A 365 6.90 -40.50 1.58
N LEU A 366 6.72 -41.69 0.99
CA LEU A 366 7.79 -42.62 0.69
C LEU A 366 8.50 -42.33 -0.64
N GLU A 367 8.05 -41.32 -1.39
CA GLU A 367 8.57 -40.96 -2.70
C GLU A 367 9.15 -39.54 -2.72
N PRO A 368 10.14 -39.26 -3.57
CA PRO A 368 10.55 -37.89 -3.84
C PRO A 368 9.38 -37.06 -4.39
N GLN A 369 9.19 -35.85 -3.87
CA GLN A 369 8.13 -34.94 -4.28
C GLN A 369 8.72 -33.61 -4.76
N THR A 370 8.12 -33.02 -5.79
CA THR A 370 8.43 -31.65 -6.23
C THR A 370 7.35 -30.72 -5.70
N VAL A 371 7.74 -29.79 -4.84
CA VAL A 371 6.84 -28.88 -4.13
C VAL A 371 7.09 -27.44 -4.58
N THR A 372 6.03 -26.69 -4.86
CA THR A 372 6.09 -25.29 -5.25
C THR A 372 5.38 -24.41 -4.25
N LEU A 373 5.87 -23.17 -4.11
CA LEU A 373 5.18 -22.11 -3.39
C LEU A 373 4.88 -20.96 -4.35
N ALA A 374 3.67 -20.43 -4.29
CA ALA A 374 3.25 -19.30 -5.13
C ALA A 374 2.36 -18.34 -4.33
N ILE A 375 2.40 -17.06 -4.70
CA ILE A 375 1.35 -16.10 -4.35
C ILE A 375 0.37 -16.06 -5.52
N GLN A 376 -0.93 -16.14 -5.22
CA GLN A 376 -2.01 -16.18 -6.20
C GLN A 376 -3.02 -15.07 -5.90
N THR A 377 -3.76 -14.64 -6.92
CA THR A 377 -4.77 -13.57 -6.82
C THR A 377 -6.14 -14.09 -7.28
N PRO A 378 -6.80 -14.97 -6.50
CA PRO A 378 -8.07 -15.57 -6.87
C PRO A 378 -9.20 -14.53 -6.92
N ILE A 379 -10.29 -14.84 -7.62
CA ILE A 379 -11.52 -14.04 -7.53
C ILE A 379 -12.20 -14.26 -6.17
N LYS A 380 -12.88 -13.21 -5.70
CA LYS A 380 -13.58 -13.20 -4.40
C LYS A 380 -14.78 -14.15 -4.44
N ARG A 381 -14.70 -15.25 -3.69
CA ARG A 381 -15.79 -16.19 -3.43
C ARG A 381 -15.79 -16.53 -1.95
N GLU A 382 -16.93 -16.33 -1.31
CA GLU A 382 -17.17 -16.79 0.06
C GLU A 382 -17.88 -18.15 0.04
N ASN A 383 -17.88 -18.84 1.17
CA ASN A 383 -18.51 -20.14 1.41
C ASN A 383 -17.83 -21.38 0.79
N GLN A 384 -16.72 -21.21 0.06
CA GLN A 384 -15.94 -22.32 -0.48
C GLN A 384 -14.58 -22.40 0.24
N ARG A 385 -14.29 -23.53 0.88
CA ARG A 385 -13.01 -23.79 1.57
C ARG A 385 -12.14 -24.84 0.88
N ASN A 386 -12.63 -25.46 -0.18
CA ASN A 386 -11.97 -26.59 -0.84
C ASN A 386 -11.57 -26.26 -2.28
N GLU A 387 -11.61 -24.99 -2.65
CA GLU A 387 -11.26 -24.52 -3.99
C GLU A 387 -10.89 -23.04 -3.99
N LEU A 388 -10.06 -22.67 -4.97
CA LEU A 388 -9.87 -21.28 -5.39
C LEU A 388 -10.38 -21.10 -6.83
N HIS A 389 -10.84 -19.90 -7.13
CA HIS A 389 -11.42 -19.55 -8.43
C HIS A 389 -10.54 -18.53 -9.14
N PHE A 390 -10.33 -18.74 -10.43
CA PHE A 390 -9.46 -17.94 -11.29
C PHE A 390 -10.17 -17.59 -12.60
N LEU A 391 -9.55 -16.74 -13.42
CA LEU A 391 -10.05 -16.32 -14.72
C LEU A 391 -9.03 -16.66 -15.80
N GLU A 392 -9.50 -17.20 -16.92
CA GLU A 392 -8.69 -17.44 -18.12
C GLU A 392 -9.32 -16.72 -19.33
N PRO A 393 -8.64 -15.72 -19.93
CA PRO A 393 -7.46 -15.05 -19.38
C PRO A 393 -7.79 -14.23 -18.11
N PRO A 394 -6.79 -13.88 -17.27
CA PRO A 394 -7.00 -12.98 -16.15
C PRO A 394 -7.59 -11.63 -16.56
N ASP A 395 -8.26 -10.95 -15.63
CA ASP A 395 -8.82 -9.62 -15.84
C ASP A 395 -7.73 -8.58 -16.18
N GLN A 396 -8.08 -7.45 -16.78
CA GLN A 396 -7.10 -6.38 -17.02
C GLN A 396 -6.68 -5.66 -15.74
N GLN A 397 -7.56 -5.66 -14.72
CA GLN A 397 -7.29 -4.97 -13.47
C GLN A 397 -6.17 -5.65 -12.67
N VAL A 398 -5.10 -4.91 -12.42
CA VAL A 398 -4.03 -5.34 -11.50
C VAL A 398 -4.51 -5.23 -10.06
N PHE A 399 -4.38 -6.31 -9.32
CA PHE A 399 -4.81 -6.43 -7.92
C PHE A 399 -3.63 -6.45 -6.96
N PHE A 400 -2.44 -6.84 -7.40
CA PHE A 400 -1.25 -6.82 -6.55
C PHE A 400 -0.02 -6.36 -7.34
N ARG A 401 0.74 -5.43 -6.76
CA ARG A 401 2.04 -4.98 -7.29
C ARG A 401 3.06 -4.83 -6.17
N GLY A 402 3.94 -5.82 -6.00
CA GLY A 402 4.87 -5.83 -4.88
C GLY A 402 5.96 -6.86 -4.99
N THR A 403 7.02 -6.69 -4.20
CA THR A 403 8.12 -7.66 -4.10
C THR A 403 7.89 -8.60 -2.92
N VAL A 404 8.08 -9.89 -3.17
CA VAL A 404 8.09 -10.96 -2.17
C VAL A 404 9.53 -11.38 -1.93
N GLN A 405 9.94 -11.49 -0.66
CA GLN A 405 11.22 -12.06 -0.31
C GLN A 405 11.02 -13.51 0.16
N LEU A 406 11.78 -14.43 -0.42
CA LEU A 406 11.84 -15.82 0.02
C LEU A 406 13.23 -16.11 0.58
N SER A 407 13.30 -16.93 1.63
CA SER A 407 14.57 -17.47 2.13
C SER A 407 14.45 -18.95 2.42
N TYR A 408 15.34 -19.75 1.88
CA TYR A 408 15.31 -21.21 1.96
C TYR A 408 16.73 -21.78 1.78
N LYS A 409 16.92 -23.09 1.99
CA LYS A 409 18.15 -23.78 1.58
C LYS A 409 17.92 -24.48 0.26
N ASP A 410 18.84 -24.31 -0.69
CA ASP A 410 18.81 -25.06 -1.95
C ASP A 410 19.15 -26.56 -1.74
N GLU A 411 19.15 -27.33 -2.82
CA GLU A 411 19.42 -28.78 -2.79
C GLU A 411 20.80 -29.12 -2.21
N LYS A 412 21.76 -28.20 -2.28
CA LYS A 412 23.11 -28.35 -1.73
C LYS A 412 23.20 -27.87 -0.27
N GLY A 413 22.07 -27.46 0.33
CA GLY A 413 22.00 -26.94 1.68
C GLY A 413 22.45 -25.48 1.82
N VAL A 414 22.71 -24.78 0.71
CA VAL A 414 23.19 -23.40 0.72
C VAL A 414 22.01 -22.46 0.98
N PRO A 415 22.09 -21.56 1.96
CA PRO A 415 21.08 -20.52 2.16
C PRO A 415 20.93 -19.64 0.92
N ARG A 416 19.69 -19.48 0.45
CA ARG A 416 19.29 -18.59 -0.64
C ARG A 416 18.31 -17.57 -0.11
N THR A 417 18.47 -16.33 -0.59
CA THR A 417 17.47 -15.28 -0.46
C THR A 417 17.13 -14.81 -1.86
N GLN A 418 15.84 -14.84 -2.20
CA GLN A 418 15.33 -14.48 -3.51
C GLN A 418 14.31 -13.36 -3.35
N TYR A 419 14.32 -12.44 -4.31
CA TYR A 419 13.36 -11.35 -4.40
C TYR A 419 12.64 -11.44 -5.73
N VAL A 420 11.32 -11.55 -5.69
CA VAL A 420 10.48 -11.64 -6.88
C VAL A 420 9.48 -10.50 -6.85
N HIS A 421 9.45 -9.68 -7.90
CA HIS A 421 8.38 -8.71 -8.11
C HIS A 421 7.20 -9.42 -8.79
N LEU A 422 6.00 -9.18 -8.26
CA LEU A 422 4.74 -9.67 -8.80
C LEU A 422 3.88 -8.50 -9.24
N ALA A 423 3.28 -8.60 -10.44
CA ALA A 423 2.29 -7.68 -10.97
C ALA A 423 1.04 -8.48 -11.38
N GLN A 424 0.29 -8.95 -10.39
CA GLN A 424 -0.78 -9.91 -10.60
C GLN A 424 -2.14 -9.25 -10.84
N ARG A 425 -2.84 -9.79 -11.81
CA ARG A 425 -4.19 -9.39 -12.19
C ARG A 425 -5.25 -10.15 -11.40
N ARG A 426 -6.47 -9.63 -11.39
CA ARG A 426 -7.61 -10.30 -10.78
C ARG A 426 -7.85 -11.66 -11.47
N GLY A 427 -7.97 -12.71 -10.66
CA GLY A 427 -8.20 -14.07 -11.14
C GLY A 427 -6.94 -14.79 -11.62
N GLU A 428 -5.75 -14.29 -11.31
CA GLU A 428 -4.50 -14.90 -11.76
C GLU A 428 -3.95 -15.96 -10.78
N GLN A 429 -3.59 -17.15 -11.30
CA GLN A 429 -3.07 -18.27 -10.51
C GLN A 429 -1.64 -18.07 -9.98
N GLY A 430 -0.88 -17.13 -10.53
CA GLY A 430 0.50 -16.85 -10.11
C GLY A 430 1.50 -17.95 -10.48
N LYS A 431 2.75 -17.55 -10.75
CA LYS A 431 3.86 -18.48 -11.05
C LYS A 431 4.55 -18.95 -9.75
N PRO A 432 5.14 -20.16 -9.73
CA PRO A 432 5.98 -20.61 -8.63
C PRO A 432 7.10 -19.62 -8.31
N LEU A 433 7.20 -19.23 -7.05
CA LEU A 433 8.27 -18.39 -6.48
C LEU A 433 9.52 -19.22 -6.16
N VAL A 434 9.30 -20.46 -5.73
CA VAL A 434 10.35 -21.45 -5.48
C VAL A 434 9.80 -22.84 -5.80
N THR A 435 10.68 -23.70 -6.33
CA THR A 435 10.44 -25.12 -6.57
C THR A 435 11.46 -25.91 -5.76
N LEU A 436 11.00 -26.87 -4.98
CA LEU A 436 11.79 -27.68 -4.06
C LEU A 436 11.64 -29.15 -4.42
N ASN A 437 12.75 -29.81 -4.71
CA ASN A 437 12.79 -31.27 -4.82
C ASN A 437 13.09 -31.84 -3.41
N MET A 438 12.11 -32.55 -2.85
CA MET A 438 12.13 -33.06 -1.48
C MET A 438 12.15 -34.60 -1.50
N PRO A 439 13.27 -35.26 -1.18
CA PRO A 439 13.31 -36.71 -0.96
C PRO A 439 12.36 -37.18 0.16
N PRO A 440 12.08 -38.50 0.26
CA PRO A 440 11.32 -39.05 1.37
C PRO A 440 11.90 -38.66 2.73
N GLY A 441 11.06 -38.14 3.64
CA GLY A 441 11.47 -37.68 4.96
C GLY A 441 12.23 -36.35 5.01
N ASP A 442 12.44 -35.69 3.87
CA ASP A 442 13.16 -34.41 3.79
C ASP A 442 12.39 -33.27 4.47
N ARG A 443 13.16 -32.31 4.99
CA ARG A 443 12.68 -31.15 5.75
C ARG A 443 13.23 -29.87 5.14
N ARG A 444 12.34 -28.98 4.71
CA ARG A 444 12.70 -27.69 4.11
C ARG A 444 12.05 -26.55 4.88
N LEU A 445 12.89 -25.67 5.42
CA LEU A 445 12.42 -24.43 6.03
C LEU A 445 12.36 -23.34 4.96
N VAL A 446 11.17 -22.83 4.68
CA VAL A 446 10.96 -21.72 3.75
C VAL A 446 10.40 -20.53 4.53
N LYS A 447 11.07 -19.39 4.46
CA LYS A 447 10.56 -18.12 4.97
C LYS A 447 10.00 -17.30 3.81
N VAL A 448 8.82 -16.74 4.00
CA VAL A 448 8.17 -15.80 3.08
C VAL A 448 7.91 -14.51 3.82
N ASP A 449 8.55 -13.43 3.38
CA ASP A 449 8.27 -12.08 3.82
C ASP A 449 7.46 -11.36 2.71
N PHE A 450 6.24 -10.96 3.04
CA PHE A 450 5.28 -10.36 2.12
C PHE A 450 4.76 -9.06 2.72
N LEU A 451 5.29 -7.93 2.27
CA LEU A 451 4.87 -6.60 2.75
C LEU A 451 3.78 -6.06 1.85
N TYR A 452 2.58 -5.85 2.40
CA TYR A 452 1.40 -5.53 1.60
C TYR A 452 1.46 -4.08 1.06
N PRO A 453 1.55 -3.85 -0.27
CA PRO A 453 1.71 -2.51 -0.83
C PRO A 453 0.40 -1.72 -0.83
N PRO A 454 0.45 -0.38 -0.72
CA PRO A 454 -0.69 0.44 -1.11
C PRO A 454 -1.01 0.25 -2.59
N ASP A 455 -2.24 0.58 -2.98
CA ASP A 455 -2.80 0.32 -4.31
C ASP A 455 -3.00 -1.16 -4.67
N SER A 456 -2.89 -2.07 -3.67
CA SER A 456 -3.22 -3.50 -3.84
C SER A 456 -4.62 -3.81 -3.32
N LEU A 457 -5.35 -4.66 -4.02
CA LEU A 457 -6.72 -5.07 -3.69
C LEU A 457 -6.73 -6.50 -3.13
N PRO A 458 -7.19 -6.69 -1.88
CA PRO A 458 -7.18 -8.00 -1.24
C PRO A 458 -8.31 -8.90 -1.72
N PRO A 459 -8.23 -10.21 -1.48
CA PRO A 459 -7.11 -10.91 -0.85
C PRO A 459 -6.15 -11.55 -1.87
N GLN A 460 -4.93 -11.83 -1.43
CA GLN A 460 -4.00 -12.76 -2.10
C GLN A 460 -4.02 -14.11 -1.37
N ALA A 461 -3.44 -15.15 -1.94
CA ALA A 461 -3.30 -16.46 -1.31
C ALA A 461 -1.87 -16.98 -1.45
N LEU A 462 -1.25 -17.41 -0.34
CA LEU A 462 -0.03 -18.20 -0.37
C LEU A 462 -0.39 -19.67 -0.53
N THR A 463 0.05 -20.29 -1.63
CA THR A 463 -0.28 -21.67 -1.99
C THR A 463 0.97 -22.54 -1.95
N VAL A 464 0.85 -23.70 -1.29
CA VAL A 464 1.82 -24.80 -1.37
C VAL A 464 1.21 -25.91 -2.21
N ARG A 465 1.90 -26.36 -3.25
CA ARG A 465 1.43 -27.40 -4.18
C ARG A 465 2.48 -28.47 -4.37
N THR A 466 2.06 -29.73 -4.33
CA THR A 466 2.89 -30.87 -4.74
C THR A 466 2.56 -31.20 -6.19
N MET A 467 3.55 -31.13 -7.07
CA MET A 467 3.37 -31.30 -8.51
C MET A 467 2.99 -32.75 -8.86
N GLU A 468 2.19 -32.93 -9.90
CA GLU A 468 2.05 -34.25 -10.53
C GLU A 468 3.39 -34.66 -11.15
N ARG A 469 3.66 -35.97 -11.17
CA ARG A 469 4.80 -36.48 -11.94
C ARG A 469 4.46 -36.27 -13.41
N SER A 470 5.28 -35.54 -14.15
CA SER A 470 5.19 -35.57 -15.61
C SER A 470 5.34 -37.02 -16.06
N PRO A 471 4.41 -37.59 -16.84
CA PRO A 471 4.65 -38.86 -17.49
C PRO A 471 5.88 -38.68 -18.39
N LEU A 472 6.86 -39.57 -18.22
CA LEU A 472 8.08 -39.62 -19.03
C LEU A 472 7.77 -39.90 -20.49
#